data_AF-A0A662BH83-F1
#
_entry.id   AF-A0A662BH83-F1
#
_cell.length_a   1.000
_cell.length_b   1.000
_cell.length_c   1.000
_cell.angle_alpha   90.00
_cell.angle_beta   90.00
_cell.angle_gamma   90.00
#
_symmetry.space_group_name_H-M   'P 1'
#
loop_
_entity.id
_entity.type
_entity.pdbx_description
1 polymer ?
#
loop_
_entity_poly.entity_id
_entity_poly.type
_entity_poly.pdbx_seq_one_letter_code
_entity_poly.pdbx_strand_id
1 'polypeptide(L)'
;MITREQKPYKVLITNMIDKLSNINQWRRAFLIETLILFMSIRGRINFSQLERYGEYTEQRYRQQFDVYSDDVDPRSGHPDPLKG
;
A
#
# COMPACT_ATOMS: atom_id res chain seq x y z
N MET A 1 -3.81 -16.26 -2.26
CA MET A 1 -4.38 -16.01 -3.61
C MET A 1 -5.89 -16.25 -3.58
N ILE A 2 -6.70 -15.20 -3.61
CA ILE A 2 -8.15 -15.29 -3.86
C ILE A 2 -8.35 -14.75 -5.27
N THR A 3 -8.39 -15.66 -6.23
CA THR A 3 -8.54 -15.38 -7.66
C THR A 3 -9.96 -15.71 -8.08
N ARG A 4 -10.71 -14.67 -8.45
CA ARG A 4 -11.66 -14.57 -9.57
C ARG A 4 -12.22 -13.14 -9.54
N GLU A 5 -12.30 -12.47 -10.69
CA GLU A 5 -12.85 -11.11 -10.88
C GLU A 5 -11.98 -9.86 -10.60
N GLN A 6 -10.71 -9.94 -10.14
CA GLN A 6 -9.92 -8.70 -9.90
C GLN A 6 -9.22 -8.09 -11.13
N LYS A 7 -9.27 -8.76 -12.29
CA LYS A 7 -8.59 -8.28 -13.52
C LYS A 7 -9.00 -6.87 -13.96
N PRO A 8 -10.30 -6.53 -14.09
CA PRO A 8 -10.69 -5.18 -14.51
C PRO A 8 -10.28 -4.11 -13.49
N TYR A 9 -10.45 -4.38 -12.19
CA TYR A 9 -10.10 -3.45 -11.13
C TYR A 9 -8.61 -3.17 -11.06
N LYS A 10 -7.78 -4.20 -11.22
CA LYS A 10 -6.32 -4.04 -11.25
C LYS A 10 -5.88 -3.12 -12.38
N VAL A 11 -6.43 -3.30 -13.60
CA VAL A 11 -6.12 -2.44 -14.75
C VAL A 11 -6.55 -1.00 -14.48
N LEU A 12 -7.76 -0.79 -13.96
CA LEU A 12 -8.28 0.54 -13.68
C LEU A 12 -7.45 1.26 -12.60
N ILE A 13 -7.15 0.60 -11.48
CA ILE A 13 -6.30 1.15 -10.42
C ILE A 13 -4.92 1.48 -10.98
N THR A 14 -4.33 0.55 -11.74
CA THR A 14 -3.00 0.75 -12.33
C THR A 14 -2.98 2.01 -13.20
N ASN A 15 -3.97 2.18 -14.09
CA ASN A 15 -4.08 3.37 -14.93
C ASN A 15 -4.30 4.67 -14.14
N MET A 16 -4.98 4.60 -12.99
CA MET A 16 -5.13 5.76 -12.10
C MET A 16 -3.80 6.10 -11.41
N ILE A 17 -3.11 5.11 -10.86
CA ILE A 17 -1.81 5.29 -10.20
C ILE A 17 -0.74 5.78 -11.18
N ASP A 18 -0.77 5.32 -12.43
CA ASP A 18 0.16 5.76 -13.49
C ASP A 18 0.00 7.23 -13.88
N LYS A 19 -1.16 7.85 -13.57
CA LYS A 19 -1.37 9.29 -13.76
C LYS A 19 -0.80 10.14 -12.62
N LEU A 20 -0.46 9.55 -11.48
CA LEU A 20 0.21 10.27 -10.41
C LEU A 20 1.70 10.42 -10.73
N SER A 21 2.14 11.66 -10.88
CA SER A 21 3.56 11.99 -11.04
C SER A 21 4.35 11.70 -9.77
N ASN A 22 5.63 11.33 -9.90
CA ASN A 22 6.60 11.20 -8.80
C ASN A 22 6.33 10.08 -7.78
N ILE A 23 5.67 9.00 -8.17
CA ILE A 23 5.55 7.79 -7.32
C ILE A 23 6.66 6.79 -7.69
N ASN A 24 7.45 6.36 -6.68
CA ASN A 24 8.43 5.29 -6.85
C ASN A 24 7.74 3.94 -7.14
N GLN A 25 8.35 3.09 -7.97
CA GLN A 25 7.87 1.75 -8.33
C GLN A 25 7.44 0.91 -7.11
N TRP A 26 8.20 0.95 -6.02
CA TRP A 26 7.87 0.22 -4.79
C TRP A 26 6.59 0.74 -4.12
N ARG A 27 6.43 2.07 -4.03
CA ARG A 27 5.20 2.71 -3.53
C ARG A 27 4.02 2.41 -4.44
N ARG A 28 4.22 2.44 -5.76
CA ARG A 28 3.21 2.10 -6.76
C ARG A 28 2.70 0.67 -6.56
N ALA A 29 3.60 -0.30 -6.45
CA ALA A 29 3.23 -1.70 -6.23
C ALA A 29 2.43 -1.87 -4.93
N PHE A 30 2.91 -1.26 -3.85
CA PHE A 30 2.23 -1.27 -2.56
C PHE A 30 0.82 -0.66 -2.61
N LEU A 31 0.65 0.49 -3.28
CA LEU A 31 -0.65 1.15 -3.43
C LEU A 31 -1.63 0.30 -4.24
N ILE A 32 -1.19 -0.27 -5.36
CA ILE A 32 -2.05 -1.12 -6.21
C ILE A 32 -2.56 -2.32 -5.41
N GLU A 33 -1.67 -3.02 -4.71
CA GLU A 33 -2.04 -4.18 -3.89
C GLU A 33 -2.99 -3.78 -2.76
N THR A 34 -2.64 -2.73 -2.02
CA THR A 34 -3.45 -2.24 -0.89
C THR A 34 -4.84 -1.84 -1.36
N LEU A 35 -4.98 -1.08 -2.45
CA LEU A 35 -6.29 -0.70 -2.98
C LEU A 35 -7.13 -1.91 -3.41
N ILE A 36 -6.51 -2.94 -3.99
CA ILE A 36 -7.20 -4.20 -4.30
C ILE A 36 -7.71 -4.87 -3.02
N LEU A 37 -6.90 -4.92 -1.97
CA LEU A 37 -7.31 -5.49 -0.67
C LEU A 37 -8.47 -4.71 -0.06
N PHE A 38 -8.43 -3.38 -0.10
CA PHE A 38 -9.49 -2.51 0.41
C PHE A 38 -10.84 -2.74 -0.28
N MET A 39 -10.83 -3.06 -1.58
CA MET A 39 -12.06 -3.41 -2.31
C MET A 39 -12.47 -4.88 -2.15
N SER A 40 -11.52 -5.77 -1.83
CA SER A 40 -11.76 -7.21 -1.69
C SER A 40 -12.32 -7.59 -0.32
N ILE A 41 -11.83 -6.94 0.74
CA ILE A 41 -12.16 -7.31 2.12
C ILE A 41 -13.48 -6.65 2.49
N ARG A 42 -14.50 -7.48 2.76
CA ARG A 42 -15.82 -6.98 3.15
C ARG A 42 -15.82 -6.55 4.62
N GLY A 43 -16.39 -5.38 4.90
CA GLY A 43 -16.57 -4.86 6.26
C GLY A 43 -15.44 -3.94 6.70
N ARG A 44 -15.27 -3.78 8.02
CA ARG A 44 -14.17 -2.98 8.59
C ARG A 44 -12.85 -3.70 8.35
N ILE A 45 -11.85 -2.96 7.90
CA ILE A 45 -10.50 -3.45 7.57
C ILE A 45 -9.54 -3.04 8.68
N ASN A 46 -8.77 -3.99 9.17
CA ASN A 46 -7.62 -3.76 10.05
C ASN A 46 -6.33 -4.33 9.43
N PHE A 47 -5.19 -3.97 10.01
CA PHE A 47 -3.89 -4.39 9.48
C PHE A 47 -3.69 -5.91 9.50
N SER A 48 -4.24 -6.62 10.48
CA SER A 48 -4.17 -8.09 10.54
C SER A 48 -4.94 -8.75 9.37
N GLN A 49 -6.03 -8.12 8.90
CA GLN A 49 -6.73 -8.57 7.70
C GLN A 49 -5.93 -8.28 6.43
N LEU A 50 -5.23 -7.14 6.36
CA LEU A 50 -4.33 -6.85 5.23
C LEU A 50 -3.21 -7.88 5.15
N GLU A 51 -2.57 -8.23 6.28
CA GLU A 51 -1.57 -9.29 6.34
C GLU A 51 -2.15 -10.66 5.96
N ARG A 52 -3.36 -10.98 6.42
CA ARG A 52 -4.02 -12.27 6.09
C ARG A 52 -4.27 -12.46 4.60
N TYR A 53 -4.60 -11.38 3.88
CA TYR A 53 -5.02 -11.46 2.48
C TYR A 53 -4.00 -10.92 1.47
N GLY A 54 -3.05 -10.11 1.92
CA GLY A 54 -2.01 -9.46 1.13
C GLY A 54 -0.66 -10.18 1.17
N GLU A 55 0.36 -9.52 0.62
CA GLU A 55 1.72 -10.06 0.50
C GLU A 55 2.68 -9.54 1.57
N TYR A 56 2.26 -8.55 2.37
CA TYR A 56 3.10 -7.91 3.37
C TYR A 56 2.68 -8.24 4.80
N THR A 57 3.62 -8.06 5.73
CA THR A 57 3.35 -8.21 7.17
C THR A 57 2.52 -7.05 7.69
N GLU A 58 1.84 -7.26 8.81
CA GLU A 58 1.07 -6.22 9.50
C GLU A 58 1.92 -4.97 9.76
N GLN A 59 3.15 -5.19 10.23
CA GLN A 59 4.12 -4.15 10.55
C GLN A 59 4.46 -3.29 9.32
N ARG A 60 4.63 -3.91 8.15
CA ARG A 60 4.93 -3.18 6.92
C ARG A 60 3.75 -2.33 6.46
N TYR A 61 2.51 -2.82 6.60
CA TYR A 61 1.33 -1.98 6.35
C TYR A 61 1.29 -0.81 7.33
N ARG A 62 1.49 -1.01 8.64
CA ARG A 62 1.52 0.09 9.64
C ARG A 62 2.55 1.14 9.29
N GLN A 63 3.80 0.74 9.04
CA GLN A 63 4.89 1.68 8.70
C GLN A 63 4.56 2.53 7.47
N GLN A 64 3.95 1.97 6.43
CA GLN A 64 3.59 2.75 5.24
C GLN A 64 2.46 3.76 5.50
N PHE A 65 1.58 3.50 6.47
CA PHE A 65 0.54 4.44 6.89
C PHE A 65 1.07 5.47 7.91
N ASP A 66 2.06 5.10 8.74
CA ASP A 66 2.70 5.99 9.70
C ASP A 66 3.65 6.98 9.00
N VAL A 67 4.44 6.54 8.00
CA VAL A 67 5.36 7.41 7.25
C VAL A 67 4.64 8.56 6.54
N TYR A 68 3.38 8.37 6.12
CA TYR A 68 2.56 9.45 5.58
C TYR A 68 2.23 10.54 6.62
N SER A 69 2.21 10.18 7.90
CA SER A 69 1.95 11.12 8.99
C SER A 69 3.19 11.95 9.37
N ASP A 70 4.39 11.52 8.99
CA ASP A 70 5.66 12.21 9.28
C ASP A 70 6.07 13.23 8.20
N ASP A 71 5.41 13.26 7.03
CA ASP A 71 5.62 14.30 5.98
C ASP A 71 5.21 15.74 6.45
N VAL A 72 4.97 15.94 7.75
CA VAL A 72 4.60 17.21 8.39
C VAL A 72 5.73 17.81 9.26
N ASP A 73 6.90 17.17 9.41
CA ASP A 73 8.04 17.80 10.11
C ASP A 73 9.39 17.72 9.37
N PRO A 74 9.89 18.82 8.78
CA PRO A 74 11.22 18.87 8.14
C PRO A 74 12.40 18.75 9.11
N ARG A 75 12.19 18.53 10.42
CA ARG A 75 13.26 18.33 11.42
C ARG A 75 13.40 16.90 11.94
N SER A 76 12.52 15.96 11.60
CA SER A 76 12.66 14.57 12.06
C SER A 76 13.64 13.81 11.16
N GLY A 77 14.93 13.85 11.52
CA GLY A 77 15.95 12.99 10.91
C GLY A 77 15.65 11.52 11.16
N HIS A 78 14.85 10.90 10.29
CA HIS A 78 14.66 9.46 10.29
C HIS A 78 15.74 8.82 9.40
N PRO A 79 16.53 7.84 9.91
CA PRO A 79 17.44 7.08 9.06
C PRO A 79 16.66 6.24 8.06
N ASP A 80 17.13 6.26 6.81
CA ASP A 80 16.59 5.51 5.69
C ASP A 80 16.64 4.00 5.98
N PRO A 81 15.49 3.28 6.06
CA PRO A 81 15.47 1.87 6.44
C PRO A 81 16.06 0.93 5.37
N LEU A 82 16.56 1.47 4.25
CA LEU A 82 17.24 0.73 3.19
C LEU A 82 18.76 0.92 3.15
N LYS A 83 19.36 1.58 4.13
CA LYS A 83 20.81 1.50 4.36
C LYS A 83 21.09 0.42 5.41
N GLY A 84 21.57 -0.73 4.93
CA GLY A 84 22.09 -1.82 5.76
C GLY A 84 23.38 -1.47 6.49
#